data_AF-K9H1A8-F1
#
_entry.id   AF-K9H1A8-F1
#
_cell.length_a   1.000
_cell.length_b   1.000
_cell.length_c   1.000
_cell.angle_alpha   90.00
_cell.angle_beta   90.00
_cell.angle_gamma   90.00
#
_symmetry.space_group_name_H-M   'P 1'
#
loop_
_entity.id
_entity.type
_entity.pdbx_description
1 polymer ?
#
loop_
_entity_poly.entity_id
_entity_poly.type
_entity_poly.pdbx_seq_one_letter_code
_entity_poly.pdbx_strand_id
1 'polypeptide(L)'
;MTKTMLENIYHDALTLMEEMRDYVREDARRDREALPWEDRAAIIQVNRLMTVRLCHALQLIQAHRARLAGDLEAGRPPRIGLAPVPVDRHSILLPPRLLELCEKANHLFERLHAVHLAILPGEELDGVEARDHTPVPPTGAPSVAALEVPETVAGDAPDEDERAYA
;
A
#
# COMPACT_ATOMS: atom_id res chain seq x y z
N MET A 1 12.33 5.61 -28.69
CA MET A 1 10.90 5.64 -28.33
C MET A 1 10.68 5.41 -26.84
N THR A 2 11.27 4.35 -26.26
CA THR A 2 11.11 3.98 -24.83
C THR A 2 11.54 5.07 -23.84
N LYS A 3 12.59 5.85 -24.13
CA LYS A 3 13.05 6.95 -23.27
C LYS A 3 11.98 8.05 -23.09
N THR A 4 11.38 8.53 -24.18
CA THR A 4 10.32 9.56 -24.12
C THR A 4 9.08 9.05 -23.38
N MET A 5 8.71 7.79 -23.60
CA MET A 5 7.58 7.17 -22.88
C MET A 5 7.86 7.06 -21.38
N LEU A 6 9.07 6.69 -20.98
CA LEU A 6 9.49 6.60 -19.59
C LEU A 6 9.50 7.96 -18.90
N GLU A 7 9.95 9.03 -19.57
CA GLU A 7 9.89 10.40 -19.04
C GLU A 7 8.43 10.87 -18.84
N ASN A 8 7.53 10.55 -19.77
CA ASN A 8 6.10 10.86 -19.59
C ASN A 8 5.53 10.11 -18.39
N ILE A 9 5.84 8.82 -18.24
CA ILE A 9 5.39 8.01 -17.09
C ILE A 9 6.00 8.55 -15.78
N TYR A 10 7.25 9.05 -15.81
CA TYR A 10 7.88 9.69 -14.66
C TYR A 10 7.10 10.92 -14.20
N HIS A 11 6.74 11.81 -15.14
CA HIS A 11 5.94 12.98 -14.83
C HIS A 11 4.54 12.60 -14.31
N ASP A 12 3.86 11.66 -14.97
CA ASP A 12 2.56 11.16 -14.52
C ASP A 12 2.65 10.59 -13.08
N ALA A 13 3.75 9.87 -12.76
CA ALA A 13 3.97 9.30 -11.44
C ALA A 13 4.17 10.38 -10.37
N LEU A 14 4.94 11.43 -10.68
CA LEU A 14 5.13 12.56 -9.76
C LEU A 14 3.83 13.32 -9.51
N THR A 15 3.09 13.66 -10.58
CA THR A 15 1.78 14.32 -10.46
C THR A 15 0.81 13.49 -9.63
N LEU A 16 0.74 12.18 -9.86
CA LEU A 16 -0.14 11.32 -9.09
C LEU A 16 0.29 11.18 -7.61
N MET A 17 1.59 11.27 -7.33
CA MET A 17 2.10 11.31 -5.96
C MET A 17 1.71 12.60 -5.23
N GLU A 18 1.76 13.73 -5.93
CA GLU A 18 1.29 15.01 -5.41
C GLU A 18 -0.21 14.97 -5.14
N GLU A 19 -1.02 14.51 -6.11
CA GLU A 19 -2.47 14.35 -5.92
C GLU A 19 -2.79 13.43 -4.72
N MET A 20 -2.06 12.31 -4.57
CA MET A 20 -2.25 11.38 -3.46
C MET A 20 -1.85 12.01 -2.11
N ARG A 21 -0.75 12.76 -2.08
CA ARG A 21 -0.29 13.47 -0.88
C ARG A 21 -1.33 14.50 -0.43
N ASP A 22 -1.86 15.26 -1.38
CA ASP A 22 -2.81 16.33 -1.10
C ASP A 22 -4.14 15.73 -0.61
N TYR A 23 -4.62 14.65 -1.24
CA TYR A 23 -5.76 13.87 -0.73
C TYR A 23 -5.54 13.37 0.71
N VAL A 24 -4.39 12.77 1.01
CA VAL A 24 -4.09 12.26 2.36
C VAL A 24 -4.07 13.36 3.41
N ARG A 25 -3.62 14.57 3.05
CA ARG A 25 -3.52 15.71 3.95
C ARG A 25 -4.87 16.39 4.20
N GLU A 26 -5.66 16.58 3.14
CA GLU A 26 -6.80 17.50 3.17
C GLU A 26 -8.15 16.78 3.29
N ASP A 27 -8.29 15.64 2.61
CA ASP A 27 -9.59 15.00 2.38
C ASP A 27 -9.72 13.67 3.10
N ALA A 28 -8.64 12.88 3.21
CA ALA A 28 -8.70 11.51 3.73
C ALA A 28 -9.25 11.42 5.15
N ARG A 29 -9.02 12.45 5.98
CA ARG A 29 -9.61 12.51 7.33
C ARG A 29 -11.12 12.68 7.26
N ARG A 30 -11.60 13.65 6.46
CA ARG A 30 -13.01 13.97 6.29
C ARG A 30 -13.77 12.77 5.73
N ASP A 31 -13.21 12.17 4.67
CA ASP A 31 -13.81 11.02 3.99
C ASP A 31 -13.88 9.80 4.92
N ARG A 32 -12.84 9.57 5.74
CA ARG A 32 -12.85 8.51 6.75
C ARG A 32 -13.87 8.76 7.86
N GLU A 33 -14.03 10.00 8.32
CA GLU A 33 -14.99 10.33 9.37
C GLU A 33 -16.45 10.19 8.88
N ALA A 34 -16.68 10.39 7.58
CA ALA A 34 -17.98 10.21 6.94
C ALA A 34 -18.40 8.74 6.76
N LEU A 35 -17.48 7.78 6.88
CA LEU A 35 -17.76 6.35 6.73
C LEU A 35 -18.11 5.64 8.04
N PRO A 36 -18.92 4.56 7.98
CA PRO A 36 -19.08 3.60 9.08
C PRO A 36 -17.73 3.07 9.56
N TRP A 37 -17.63 2.76 10.86
CA TRP A 37 -16.38 2.30 11.48
C TRP A 37 -15.73 1.11 10.73
N GLU A 38 -16.55 0.17 10.28
CA GLU A 38 -16.14 -1.05 9.58
C GLU A 38 -15.40 -0.75 8.26
N ASP A 39 -15.76 0.35 7.58
CA ASP A 39 -15.19 0.73 6.28
C ASP A 39 -13.95 1.64 6.42
N ARG A 40 -13.70 2.22 7.59
CA ARG A 40 -12.58 3.15 7.82
C ARG A 40 -11.22 2.50 7.62
N ALA A 41 -11.11 1.22 7.98
CA ALA A 41 -9.88 0.45 7.83
C ALA A 41 -9.48 0.32 6.34
N ALA A 42 -10.46 0.22 5.45
CA ALA A 42 -10.21 0.08 4.03
C ALA A 42 -9.57 1.33 3.43
N ILE A 43 -10.03 2.55 3.78
CA ILE A 43 -9.38 3.80 3.35
C ILE A 43 -7.92 3.82 3.80
N ILE A 44 -7.64 3.47 5.07
CA ILE A 44 -6.27 3.48 5.60
C ILE A 44 -5.39 2.49 4.83
N GLN A 45 -5.89 1.28 4.59
CA GLN A 45 -5.18 0.25 3.86
C GLN A 45 -4.90 0.68 2.42
N VAL A 46 -5.90 1.21 1.71
CA VAL A 46 -5.76 1.69 0.33
C VAL A 46 -4.77 2.85 0.25
N ASN A 47 -4.86 3.82 1.17
CA ASN A 47 -3.92 4.95 1.21
C ASN A 47 -2.47 4.50 1.38
N ARG A 48 -2.23 3.57 2.32
CA ARG A 48 -0.91 2.99 2.55
C ARG A 48 -0.41 2.24 1.32
N LEU A 49 -1.25 1.38 0.74
CA LEU A 49 -0.90 0.58 -0.43
C LEU A 49 -0.55 1.46 -1.63
N MET A 50 -1.37 2.46 -1.91
CA MET A 50 -1.17 3.46 -2.96
C MET A 50 0.18 4.16 -2.80
N THR A 51 0.45 4.69 -1.60
CA THR A 51 1.68 5.44 -1.32
C THR A 51 2.92 4.58 -1.55
N VAL A 52 2.94 3.35 -1.00
CA VAL A 52 4.06 2.42 -1.16
C VAL A 52 4.27 2.05 -2.63
N ARG A 53 3.19 1.77 -3.37
CA ARG A 53 3.29 1.39 -4.79
C ARG A 53 3.75 2.53 -5.68
N LEU A 54 3.32 3.76 -5.41
CA LEU A 54 3.82 4.92 -6.14
C LEU A 54 5.32 5.12 -5.89
N CYS A 55 5.80 4.95 -4.65
CA CYS A 55 7.24 4.97 -4.36
C CYS A 55 7.99 3.88 -5.14
N HIS A 56 7.48 2.66 -5.14
CA HIS A 56 8.06 1.55 -5.90
C HIS A 56 8.08 1.82 -7.41
N ALA A 57 7.01 2.42 -7.96
CA ALA A 57 6.96 2.81 -9.36
C ALA A 57 8.05 3.84 -9.70
N LEU A 58 8.25 4.86 -8.86
CA LEU A 58 9.34 5.82 -9.06
C LEU A 58 10.73 5.18 -9.00
N GLN A 59 10.97 4.30 -8.04
CA GLN A 59 12.24 3.59 -7.93
C GLN A 59 12.53 2.79 -9.20
N LEU A 60 11.52 2.09 -9.72
CA LEU A 60 11.64 1.34 -10.96
C LEU A 60 11.90 2.26 -12.16
N ILE A 61 11.18 3.38 -12.26
CA ILE A 61 11.38 4.38 -13.32
C ILE A 61 12.81 4.94 -13.27
N GLN A 62 13.29 5.32 -12.08
CA GLN A 62 14.63 5.87 -11.88
C GLN A 62 15.72 4.87 -12.26
N ALA A 63 15.57 3.60 -11.87
CA ALA A 63 16.50 2.54 -12.27
C ALA A 63 16.55 2.38 -13.80
N HIS A 64 15.40 2.41 -14.48
CA HIS A 64 15.35 2.38 -15.94
C HIS A 64 15.96 3.62 -16.59
N ARG A 65 15.76 4.81 -16.01
CA ARG A 65 16.37 6.06 -16.51
C ARG A 65 17.90 6.01 -16.41
N ALA A 66 18.45 5.57 -15.28
CA ALA A 66 19.88 5.43 -15.07
C ALA A 66 20.49 4.44 -16.08
N ARG A 67 19.85 3.27 -16.24
CA ARG A 67 20.25 2.26 -17.22
C ARG A 67 20.24 2.80 -18.66
N LEU A 68 19.18 3.51 -19.06
CA LEU A 68 19.09 4.13 -20.39
C LEU A 68 20.09 5.28 -20.59
N ALA A 69 20.63 5.86 -19.52
CA ALA A 69 21.71 6.84 -19.55
C ALA A 69 23.11 6.20 -19.66
N GLY A 70 23.20 4.86 -19.62
CA GLY A 70 24.47 4.13 -19.68
C GLY A 70 25.15 3.97 -18.32
N ASP A 71 24.46 4.27 -17.22
CA ASP A 71 24.95 3.96 -15.88
C ASP A 71 24.78 2.46 -15.63
N LEU A 72 25.87 1.70 -15.78
CA LEU A 72 25.91 0.25 -15.58
C LEU A 72 26.09 -0.15 -14.12
N GLU A 73 26.49 0.80 -13.26
CA GLU A 73 26.59 0.64 -11.79
C GLU A 73 25.24 0.87 -11.12
N ALA A 74 24.31 1.56 -11.79
CA ALA A 74 22.88 1.45 -11.50
C ALA A 74 22.45 0.02 -11.81
N GLY A 75 22.63 -0.86 -10.81
CA GLY A 75 22.43 -2.29 -10.92
C GLY A 75 21.03 -2.70 -11.41
N ARG A 76 20.79 -4.02 -11.46
CA ARG A 76 19.52 -4.60 -11.95
C ARG A 76 18.33 -3.88 -11.29
N PRO A 77 17.35 -3.39 -12.08
CA PRO A 77 16.16 -2.75 -11.52
C PRO A 77 15.52 -3.67 -10.48
N PRO A 78 15.03 -3.12 -9.36
CA PRO A 78 14.47 -3.94 -8.30
C PRO A 78 13.29 -4.75 -8.86
N ARG A 79 13.21 -6.03 -8.49
CA ARG A 79 12.12 -6.94 -8.87
C ARG A 79 10.84 -6.57 -8.13
N ILE A 80 10.19 -5.51 -8.58
CA ILE A 80 8.97 -4.99 -8.00
C ILE A 80 7.79 -5.42 -8.88
N GLY A 81 6.92 -6.27 -8.32
CA GLY A 81 5.61 -6.53 -8.90
C GLY A 81 4.69 -5.34 -8.68
N LEU A 82 4.36 -4.62 -9.75
CA LEU A 82 3.35 -3.56 -9.74
C LEU A 82 1.96 -4.19 -9.95
N ALA A 83 1.50 -4.95 -8.97
CA ALA A 83 0.13 -5.46 -9.00
C ALA A 83 -0.87 -4.29 -8.91
N PRO A 84 -2.06 -4.42 -9.53
CA PRO A 84 -3.10 -3.40 -9.46
C PRO A 84 -3.61 -3.24 -8.03
N VAL A 85 -3.98 -2.02 -7.66
CA VAL A 85 -4.64 -1.69 -6.40
C VAL A 85 -6.03 -2.30 -6.44
N PRO A 86 -6.35 -3.21 -5.51
CA PRO A 86 -7.65 -3.87 -5.51
C PRO A 86 -8.71 -2.82 -5.18
N VAL A 87 -9.53 -2.51 -6.18
CA VAL A 87 -10.73 -1.68 -6.03
C VAL A 87 -11.90 -2.64 -6.07
N ASP A 88 -12.22 -3.27 -4.94
CA ASP A 88 -13.42 -4.10 -4.87
C ASP A 88 -14.65 -3.19 -4.80
N ARG A 89 -15.35 -3.06 -5.94
CA ARG A 89 -16.54 -2.21 -6.08
C ARG A 89 -17.78 -2.80 -5.40
N HIS A 90 -17.70 -4.02 -4.86
CA HIS A 90 -18.86 -4.77 -4.36
C HIS A 90 -18.88 -4.98 -2.85
N SER A 91 -17.77 -4.75 -2.14
CA SER A 91 -17.69 -4.97 -0.69
C SER A 91 -17.24 -3.76 0.14
N ILE A 92 -16.56 -2.77 -0.47
CA ILE A 92 -15.98 -1.63 0.26
C ILE A 92 -16.43 -0.32 -0.38
N LEU A 93 -17.08 0.54 0.41
CA LEU A 93 -17.41 1.91 0.03
C LEU A 93 -16.16 2.79 0.08
N LEU A 94 -15.42 2.86 -1.03
CA LEU A 94 -14.33 3.82 -1.17
C LEU A 94 -14.86 5.21 -1.57
N PRO A 95 -14.30 6.29 -1.01
CA PRO A 95 -14.63 7.65 -1.43
C PRO A 95 -14.36 7.84 -2.94
N PRO A 96 -15.21 8.58 -3.67
CA PRO A 96 -15.06 8.75 -5.12
C PRO A 96 -13.69 9.27 -5.55
N ARG A 97 -13.11 10.21 -4.78
CA ARG A 97 -11.79 10.77 -5.07
C ARG A 97 -10.69 9.72 -4.91
N LEU A 98 -10.74 8.91 -3.87
CA LEU A 98 -9.78 7.83 -3.66
C LEU A 98 -9.89 6.77 -4.76
N LEU A 99 -11.11 6.46 -5.20
CA LEU A 99 -11.36 5.54 -6.30
C LEU A 99 -10.75 6.05 -7.62
N GLU A 100 -10.95 7.33 -7.95
CA GLU A 100 -10.33 7.97 -9.12
C GLU A 100 -8.79 7.88 -9.07
N LEU A 101 -8.19 8.15 -7.90
CA LEU A 101 -6.73 8.04 -7.72
C LEU A 101 -6.25 6.59 -7.92
N CYS A 102 -6.99 5.60 -7.40
CA CYS A 102 -6.66 4.19 -7.60
C CYS A 102 -6.72 3.78 -9.08
N GLU A 103 -7.73 4.25 -9.81
CA GLU A 103 -7.85 3.99 -11.26
C GLU A 103 -6.69 4.61 -12.04
N LYS A 104 -6.34 5.88 -11.76
CA LYS A 104 -5.16 6.54 -12.36
C LYS A 104 -3.87 5.78 -12.06
N ALA A 105 -3.69 5.33 -10.81
CA ALA A 105 -2.53 4.55 -10.41
C ALA A 105 -2.44 3.21 -11.14
N ASN A 106 -3.56 2.48 -11.25
CA ASN A 106 -3.60 1.21 -11.96
C ASN A 106 -3.20 1.37 -13.43
N HIS A 107 -3.75 2.37 -14.12
CA HIS A 107 -3.38 2.67 -15.49
C HIS A 107 -1.89 3.05 -15.63
N LEU A 108 -1.33 3.78 -14.66
CA LEU A 108 0.10 4.09 -14.62
C LEU A 108 0.95 2.82 -14.43
N PHE A 109 0.56 1.94 -13.51
CA PHE A 109 1.26 0.69 -13.23
C PHE A 109 1.27 -0.24 -14.43
N GLU A 110 0.17 -0.35 -15.15
CA GLU A 110 0.08 -1.13 -16.40
C GLU A 110 1.02 -0.59 -17.48
N ARG A 111 1.02 0.72 -17.70
CA ARG A 111 1.93 1.38 -18.66
C ARG A 111 3.39 1.18 -18.28
N LEU A 112 3.72 1.33 -17.00
CA LEU A 112 5.07 1.11 -16.49
C LEU A 112 5.50 -0.36 -16.63
N HIS A 113 4.59 -1.31 -16.38
CA HIS A 113 4.86 -2.73 -16.57
C HIS A 113 5.17 -3.05 -18.04
N ALA A 114 4.38 -2.51 -18.99
CA ALA A 114 4.64 -2.67 -20.41
C ALA A 114 6.02 -2.11 -20.82
N VAL A 115 6.40 -0.94 -20.30
CA VAL A 115 7.73 -0.35 -20.54
C VAL A 115 8.84 -1.18 -19.91
N HIS A 116 8.64 -1.69 -18.69
CA HIS A 116 9.60 -2.55 -18.01
C HIS A 116 9.92 -3.81 -18.83
N LEU A 117 8.88 -4.49 -19.33
CA LEU A 117 9.04 -5.66 -20.21
C LEU A 117 9.77 -5.30 -21.53
N ALA A 118 9.54 -4.11 -22.07
CA ALA A 118 10.22 -3.65 -23.28
C ALA A 118 11.70 -3.29 -23.05
N ILE A 119 12.08 -2.86 -21.84
CA ILE A 119 13.48 -2.53 -21.48
C ILE A 119 14.27 -3.78 -21.08
N LEU A 120 13.62 -4.75 -20.43
CA LEU A 120 14.22 -6.03 -20.03
C LEU A 120 13.52 -7.20 -20.74
N PRO A 121 13.60 -7.30 -22.08
CA PRO A 121 13.04 -8.44 -22.79
C PRO A 121 13.86 -9.69 -22.44
N GLY A 122 13.23 -10.68 -21.80
CA GLY A 122 13.84 -11.99 -21.62
C GLY A 122 14.89 -12.10 -20.51
N GLU A 123 14.87 -11.23 -19.48
CA GLU A 123 15.31 -11.72 -18.18
C GLU A 123 14.30 -12.77 -17.75
N GLU A 124 14.63 -14.01 -18.06
CA GLU A 124 14.06 -15.23 -17.52
C GLU A 124 13.53 -14.94 -16.11
N LEU A 125 12.22 -15.17 -15.90
CA LEU A 125 11.62 -15.29 -14.58
C LEU A 125 12.17 -16.55 -13.87
N ASP A 126 13.45 -16.85 -14.08
CA ASP A 126 14.20 -17.92 -13.47
C ASP A 126 14.36 -17.57 -11.99
N GLY A 127 13.62 -18.30 -11.18
CA GLY A 127 13.68 -18.22 -9.73
C GLY A 127 12.34 -18.05 -9.01
N VAL A 128 11.20 -18.00 -9.71
CA VAL A 128 9.95 -18.45 -9.08
C VAL A 128 9.79 -19.93 -9.43
N GLU A 129 10.69 -20.76 -8.91
CA GLU A 129 10.20 -22.04 -8.43
C GLU A 129 8.99 -21.71 -7.58
N ALA A 130 7.84 -22.26 -7.96
CA ALA A 130 6.70 -22.34 -7.09
C ALA A 130 7.20 -22.94 -5.77
N ARG A 131 7.57 -22.09 -4.82
CA ARG A 131 7.68 -22.50 -3.44
C ARG A 131 6.28 -22.94 -3.14
N ASP A 132 6.12 -24.25 -3.12
CA ASP A 132 4.95 -24.94 -2.63
C ASP A 132 4.64 -24.33 -1.28
N HIS A 133 3.77 -23.33 -1.28
CA HIS A 133 3.31 -22.66 -0.09
C HIS A 133 2.35 -23.65 0.55
N THR A 134 2.93 -24.69 1.16
CA THR A 134 2.21 -25.45 2.18
C THR A 134 1.76 -24.39 3.18
N PRO A 135 0.44 -24.22 3.39
CA PRO A 135 -0.04 -23.21 4.30
C PRO A 135 0.53 -23.53 5.68
N VAL A 136 1.46 -22.69 6.14
CA VAL A 136 1.91 -22.72 7.52
C VAL A 136 0.67 -22.38 8.35
N PRO A 137 0.18 -23.29 9.21
CA PRO A 137 -0.94 -22.96 10.07
C PRO A 137 -0.55 -21.76 10.95
N PRO A 138 -1.48 -20.85 11.27
CA PRO A 138 -1.16 -19.69 12.07
C PRO A 138 -0.59 -20.13 13.42
N THR A 139 0.70 -19.89 13.62
CA THR A 139 1.37 -20.04 14.91
C THR A 139 0.74 -19.04 15.88
N GLY A 140 0.02 -19.54 16.87
CA GLY A 140 -0.42 -18.76 18.02
C GLY A 140 -1.88 -18.27 17.95
N ALA A 141 -2.84 -19.19 17.83
CA ALA A 141 -4.11 -18.97 18.52
C ALA A 141 -3.80 -19.01 20.03
N PRO A 142 -4.23 -18.01 20.83
CA PRO A 142 -4.22 -18.19 22.28
C PRO A 142 -5.17 -19.35 22.60
N SER A 143 -4.59 -20.42 23.15
CA SER A 143 -5.35 -21.48 23.79
C SER A 143 -6.18 -20.86 24.90
N VAL A 144 -7.50 -20.80 24.73
CA VAL A 144 -8.42 -20.50 25.83
C VAL A 144 -8.49 -21.75 26.69
N ALA A 145 -7.41 -22.01 27.41
CA ALA A 145 -7.43 -22.90 28.55
C ALA A 145 -8.14 -22.16 29.69
N ALA A 146 -9.12 -22.82 30.26
CA ALA A 146 -9.98 -22.36 31.34
C ALA A 146 -9.18 -21.60 32.42
N LEU A 147 -9.45 -20.30 32.53
CA LEU A 147 -9.18 -19.56 33.76
C LEU A 147 -10.33 -19.89 34.71
N GLU A 148 -10.06 -20.82 35.61
CA GLU A 148 -10.82 -20.98 36.84
C GLU A 148 -10.83 -19.62 37.56
N VAL A 149 -12.02 -19.15 37.91
CA VAL A 149 -12.25 -17.95 38.71
C VAL A 149 -12.13 -18.37 40.18
N PRO A 150 -11.12 -17.91 40.94
CA PRO A 150 -11.21 -17.96 42.39
C PRO A 150 -12.00 -16.78 42.92
N GLU A 151 -12.79 -17.09 43.94
CA GLU A 151 -13.76 -16.27 44.65
C GLU A 151 -13.28 -14.88 45.07
N THR A 152 -14.27 -13.98 45.03
CA THR A 152 -14.39 -12.71 45.74
C THR A 152 -13.68 -12.65 47.09
N VAL A 153 -12.82 -11.63 47.26
CA VAL A 153 -12.56 -11.04 48.58
C VAL A 153 -12.79 -9.53 48.46
N ALA A 154 -13.72 -9.06 49.27
CA ALA A 154 -14.10 -7.66 49.43
C ALA A 154 -12.92 -6.80 49.93
N GLY A 155 -12.82 -5.57 49.43
CA GLY A 155 -11.87 -4.58 49.93
C GLY A 155 -12.23 -3.20 49.41
N ASP A 156 -12.67 -2.35 50.35
CA ASP A 156 -13.03 -0.94 50.30
C ASP A 156 -12.58 -0.08 49.11
N ALA A 157 -13.54 0.69 48.60
CA ALA A 157 -13.29 1.87 47.80
C ALA A 157 -12.73 3.02 48.67
N PRO A 158 -11.87 3.88 48.11
CA PRO A 158 -11.83 5.26 48.53
C PRO A 158 -12.21 6.21 47.39
N ASP A 159 -13.20 7.02 47.75
CA ASP A 159 -13.64 8.35 47.31
C ASP A 159 -13.01 9.03 46.08
N GLU A 160 -13.95 9.55 45.29
CA GLU A 160 -13.85 10.74 44.46
C GLU A 160 -13.12 11.88 45.21
N ASP A 161 -12.06 12.45 44.64
CA ASP A 161 -12.03 13.90 44.45
C ASP A 161 -10.89 14.41 43.54
N GLU A 162 -11.30 15.29 42.64
CA GLU A 162 -10.63 16.53 42.24
C GLU A 162 -9.21 16.59 41.62
N ARG A 163 -9.23 17.22 40.42
CA ARG A 163 -8.28 18.24 39.91
C ARG A 163 -6.95 17.70 39.32
N ALA A 164 -6.41 18.22 38.23
CA ALA A 164 -6.69 19.40 37.44
C ALA A 164 -5.97 19.28 36.08
N TYR A 165 -6.47 20.05 35.12
CA TYR A 165 -5.69 20.63 34.03
C TYR A 165 -4.33 21.19 34.51
N ALA A 166 -3.24 20.75 33.89
CA ALA A 166 -2.05 21.53 33.61
C ALA A 166 -1.25 20.86 32.48
#